data_AF-A0A9E2Y0J2-F1
#
_entry.id   AF-A0A9E2Y0J2-F1
#
_cell.length_a   1.000
_cell.length_b   1.000
_cell.length_c   1.000
_cell.angle_alpha   90.00
_cell.angle_beta   90.00
_cell.angle_gamma   90.00
#
_symmetry.space_group_name_H-M   'P 1'
#
loop_
_entity.id
_entity.type
_entity.pdbx_description
1 polymer ?
#
loop_
_entity_poly.entity_id
_entity_poly.type
_entity_poly.pdbx_seq_one_letter_code
_entity_poly.pdbx_strand_id
1 'polypeptide(L)' 'MDAAEATLEIKNRLGLHLRAASTLAQALRQFTSAVTLSNGAQEVNA' A
#
# COMPACT_ATOMS: atom_id res chain seq x y z
N MET A 1 19.29 -6.59 -7.39
CA MET A 1 18.41 -5.64 -6.67
C MET A 1 17.01 -6.18 -6.90
N ASP A 2 16.53 -7.01 -6.00
CA ASP A 2 15.20 -7.63 -6.10
C ASP A 2 14.29 -6.93 -5.08
N ALA A 3 13.40 -6.07 -5.56
CA ALA A 3 12.27 -5.62 -4.76
C ALA A 3 11.14 -6.64 -4.95
N ALA A 4 10.55 -7.11 -3.85
CA ALA A 4 9.37 -7.94 -3.93
C ALA A 4 8.17 -7.06 -4.30
N GLU A 5 7.57 -7.31 -5.47
CA GLU A 5 6.46 -6.52 -6.00
C GLU A 5 5.22 -7.39 -6.23
N ALA A 6 4.04 -6.81 -6.00
CA ALA A 6 2.76 -7.44 -6.27
C ALA A 6 1.70 -6.40 -6.64
N THR A 7 0.90 -6.69 -7.67
CA THR A 7 -0.28 -5.90 -8.02
C THR A 7 -1.52 -6.52 -7.35
N LEU A 8 -2.31 -5.68 -6.69
CA LEU A 8 -3.50 -6.09 -5.95
C LEU A 8 -4.73 -5.34 -6.47
N GLU A 9 -5.86 -6.03 -6.50
CA GLU A 9 -7.16 -5.42 -6.79
C GLU A 9 -7.82 -4.93 -5.50
N ILE A 10 -8.20 -3.66 -5.43
CA ILE A 10 -8.97 -3.13 -4.31
C ILE A 10 -10.44 -3.51 -4.48
N LYS A 11 -10.88 -4.51 -3.72
CA LYS A 11 -12.29 -4.96 -3.71
C LYS A 11 -13.19 -4.16 -2.76
N ASN A 12 -12.62 -3.26 -1.97
CA ASN A 12 -13.43 -2.38 -1.14
C ASN A 12 -14.25 -1.44 -2.05
N ARG A 13 -15.56 -1.44 -1.87
CA ARG A 13 -16.48 -0.58 -2.63
C ARG A 13 -16.16 0.91 -2.49
N LEU A 14 -15.59 1.30 -1.35
CA LEU A 14 -15.13 2.67 -1.10
C LEU A 14 -13.64 2.84 -1.44
N GLY A 15 -12.99 1.87 -2.08
CA GLY A 15 -11.56 1.95 -2.34
C GLY A 15 -10.70 2.00 -1.06
N LEU A 16 -9.48 2.53 -1.19
CA LEU A 16 -8.52 2.70 -0.10
C LEU A 16 -8.66 4.09 0.53
N HIS A 17 -9.81 4.35 1.15
CA HIS A 17 -10.06 5.59 1.90
C HIS A 17 -9.44 5.58 3.31
N LEU A 18 -9.59 6.68 4.05
CA LEU A 18 -8.95 6.95 5.34
C LEU A 18 -8.84 5.74 6.28
N ARG A 19 -9.94 5.06 6.62
CA ARG A 19 -9.87 3.93 7.57
C ARG A 19 -9.03 2.77 7.04
N ALA A 20 -9.29 2.33 5.81
CA ALA A 20 -8.59 1.21 5.20
C ALA A 20 -7.11 1.53 4.95
N ALA A 21 -6.82 2.76 4.51
CA ALA A 21 -5.47 3.28 4.32
C ALA A 21 -4.69 3.30 5.64
N SER A 22 -5.28 3.83 6.71
CA SER A 22 -4.63 3.85 8.03
C SER A 22 -4.35 2.45 8.57
N THR A 23 -5.29 1.51 8.39
CA THR A 23 -5.07 0.11 8.78
C THR A 23 -3.94 -0.53 8.00
N LEU A 24 -3.86 -0.27 6.69
CA LEU A 24 -2.77 -0.76 5.84
C LEU A 24 -1.42 -0.19 6.30
N ALA A 25 -1.31 1.14 6.45
CA ALA A 25 -0.10 1.80 6.93
C ALA A 25 0.33 1.25 8.30
N GLN A 26 -0.62 1.06 9.23
CA GLN A 26 -0.35 0.48 10.54
C GLN A 26 0.22 -0.95 10.45
N ALA A 27 -0.32 -1.78 9.55
CA ALA A 27 0.15 -3.14 9.34
C ALA A 27 1.54 -3.19 8.70
N LEU A 28 1.89 -2.20 7.88
CA LEU A 28 3.19 -2.12 7.20
C LEU A 28 4.33 -1.61 8.09
N ARG A 29 4.01 -0.89 9.18
CA ARG A 29 5.02 -0.37 10.14
C ARG A 29 5.93 -1.41 10.79
N GLN A 30 5.54 -2.68 10.77
CA GLN A 30 6.37 -3.74 11.32
C GLN A 30 7.59 -4.07 10.44
N PHE A 31 7.57 -3.67 9.17
CA PHE A 31 8.67 -3.91 8.25
C PHE A 31 9.72 -2.81 8.36
N THR A 32 10.99 -3.21 8.34
CA THR A 32 12.13 -2.28 8.29
C THR A 32 12.42 -1.77 6.88
N SER A 33 11.92 -2.48 5.86
CA SER A 33 12.02 -2.09 4.45
C SER A 33 11.14 -0.88 4.14
N ALA A 34 11.60 -0.05 3.20
CA ALA A 34 10.72 0.94 2.59
C ALA A 34 9.64 0.23 1.77
N VAL A 35 8.37 0.55 2.02
CA VAL A 35 7.23 0.04 1.25
C VAL A 35 6.61 1.20 0.49
N THR A 36 6.39 0.98 -0.81
CA THR A 36 5.85 1.99 -1.71
C THR A 36 4.58 1.44 -2.37
N LEU A 37 3.54 2.26 -2.46
CA LEU A 37 2.29 1.93 -3.12
C LEU A 37 2.15 2.77 -4.39
N SER A 38 1.75 2.13 -5.49
CA SER A 38 1.45 2.81 -6.75
C SER A 38 0.06 2.44 -7.25
N ASN A 39 -0.65 3.40 -7.84
CA ASN A 39 -1.90 3.19 -8.56
C ASN A 39 -1.75 3.37 -10.08
N GLY A 40 -0.51 3.41 -10.58
CA GLY A 40 -0.18 3.64 -11.99
C GLY A 40 -0.10 5.12 -12.40
N ALA A 41 -0.73 6.03 -11.64
CA ALA A 41 -0.62 7.48 -11.86
C ALA A 41 0.22 8.18 -10.79
N GLN A 42 0.24 7.63 -9.58
CA GLN A 42 0.92 8.18 -8.43
C GLN A 42 1.58 7.07 -7.63
N GLU A 43 2.72 7.40 -7.04
CA GLU A 43 3.49 6.53 -6.16
C GLU A 43 3.72 7.25 -4.83
N VAL A 44 3.49 6.54 -3.72
CA VAL A 44 3.56 7.09 -2.36
C VAL A 44 4.21 6.11 -1.39
N ASN A 45 4.88 6.64 -0.37
CA ASN A 45 5.33 5.85 0.77
C ASN A 45 4.13 5.40 1.61
N ALA A 46 4.15 4.15 2.06
CA ALA A 46 3.02 3.46 2.68
C ALA A 46 2.93 3.62 4.20
#